data_AF-A0A6V7WJI8-F1
#
_entry.id   AF-A0A6V7WJI8-F1
#
_cell.length_a   1.000
_cell.length_b   1.000
_cell.length_c   1.000
_cell.angle_alpha   90.00
_cell.angle_beta   90.00
_cell.angle_gamma   90.00
#
_symmetry.space_group_name_H-M   'P 1'
#
loop_
_entity.id
_entity.type
_entity.pdbx_description
1 polymer ?
#
loop_
_entity_poly.entity_id
_entity_poly.type
_entity_poly.pdbx_seq_one_letter_code
_entity_poly.pdbx_strand_id
1 'polypeptide(L)'
;MQGGQPSVYKHESSDYRTLLSMCKRLRLPCLVDNIPIYDKDNQFVLKIGPKAGILSRALVQLILKMMWNSFTIVYKHPDDLANLLPIFGLWRSASGSRVTFRLIQLPIETNANRYLNFLNYVREQLRHTNMVIHTDDLGTVHSILTQASRLNMTESRHSYLISNMVII
;
A
#
# COMPACT_ATOMS: atom_id res chain seq x y z
N MET A 1 33.06 1.66 -12.64
CA MET A 1 32.39 2.44 -11.58
C MET A 1 30.95 2.62 -12.01
N GLN A 2 30.04 1.90 -11.37
CA GLN A 2 28.62 1.81 -11.74
C GLN A 2 27.88 3.08 -11.29
N GLY A 3 27.29 3.79 -12.24
CA GLY A 3 26.37 4.88 -11.98
C GLY A 3 25.05 4.31 -11.44
N GLY A 4 24.73 4.63 -10.20
CA GLY A 4 23.43 4.33 -9.60
C GLY A 4 22.35 5.16 -10.28
N GLN A 5 21.44 4.49 -10.99
CA GLN A 5 20.19 5.10 -11.42
C GLN A 5 19.30 5.33 -10.19
N PRO A 6 18.90 6.57 -9.90
CA PRO A 6 17.92 6.82 -8.86
C PRO A 6 16.57 6.27 -9.32
N SER A 7 15.87 5.70 -8.34
CA SER A 7 14.47 5.29 -8.36
C SER A 7 13.64 5.99 -9.42
N VAL A 8 12.98 5.20 -10.27
CA VAL A 8 11.93 5.63 -11.19
C VAL A 8 10.86 6.34 -10.35
N TYR A 9 11.00 7.66 -10.25
CA TYR A 9 9.95 8.55 -9.77
C TYR A 9 8.71 8.19 -10.56
N LYS A 10 7.60 7.93 -9.86
CA LYS A 10 6.27 7.91 -10.45
C LYS A 10 6.22 9.13 -11.35
N HIS A 11 6.25 8.91 -12.67
CA HIS A 11 6.43 9.97 -13.65
C HIS A 11 5.16 10.81 -13.54
N GLU A 12 5.22 11.84 -12.71
CA GLU A 12 4.28 12.93 -12.67
C GLU A 12 4.40 13.54 -14.07
N SER A 13 3.59 13.03 -15.00
CA SER A 13 3.85 13.22 -16.41
C SER A 13 3.84 14.73 -16.67
N SER A 14 4.73 15.20 -17.54
CA SER A 14 4.73 16.59 -17.99
C SER A 14 3.33 17.06 -18.40
N ASP A 15 2.51 16.12 -18.89
CA ASP A 15 1.13 16.33 -19.29
C ASP A 15 0.22 16.67 -18.10
N TYR A 16 0.44 16.07 -16.93
CA TYR A 16 -0.34 16.35 -15.74
C TYR A 16 -0.14 17.80 -15.26
N ARG A 17 1.10 18.26 -15.20
CA ARG A 17 1.42 19.67 -14.86
C ARG A 17 0.82 20.64 -15.87
N THR A 18 0.89 20.27 -17.15
CA THR A 18 0.32 21.07 -18.24
C THR A 18 -1.20 21.15 -18.11
N LEU A 19 -1.86 20.03 -17.83
CA LEU A 19 -3.30 19.94 -17.63
C LEU A 19 -3.75 20.84 -16.48
N LEU A 20 -3.11 20.77 -15.31
CA LEU A 20 -3.49 21.60 -14.16
C LEU A 20 -3.29 23.11 -14.41
N SER A 21 -2.22 23.46 -15.11
CA SER A 21 -1.97 24.83 -15.57
C SER A 21 -3.06 25.32 -16.53
N MET A 22 -3.53 24.46 -17.44
CA MET A 22 -4.66 24.76 -18.33
C MET A 22 -5.97 24.94 -17.57
N CYS A 23 -6.26 24.11 -16.56
CA CYS A 23 -7.45 24.26 -15.71
C CYS A 23 -7.50 25.65 -15.07
N LYS A 24 -6.36 26.11 -14.55
CA LYS A 24 -6.21 27.45 -13.96
C LYS A 24 -6.39 28.55 -15.00
N ARG A 25 -5.76 28.42 -16.18
CA ARG A 25 -5.80 29.41 -17.25
C ARG A 25 -7.19 29.56 -17.86
N LEU A 26 -7.87 28.44 -18.09
CA LEU A 26 -9.19 28.38 -18.75
C LEU A 26 -10.35 28.50 -17.76
N ARG A 27 -10.08 28.52 -16.45
CA ARG A 27 -11.08 28.54 -15.38
C ARG A 27 -12.06 27.36 -15.47
N LEU A 28 -11.55 26.20 -15.87
CA LEU A 28 -12.33 24.98 -16.01
C LEU A 28 -12.09 24.08 -14.78
N PRO A 29 -13.15 23.50 -14.19
CA PRO A 29 -13.00 22.57 -13.08
C PRO A 29 -12.33 21.28 -13.57
N CYS A 30 -11.23 20.90 -12.91
CA CYS A 30 -10.50 19.68 -13.18
C CYS A 30 -10.58 18.74 -11.99
N LEU A 31 -10.84 17.48 -12.30
CA LEU A 31 -11.02 16.43 -11.32
C LEU A 31 -9.76 15.58 -11.30
N VAL A 32 -9.15 15.46 -10.12
CA VAL A 32 -7.90 14.74 -9.93
C VAL A 32 -8.00 13.75 -8.78
N ASP A 33 -7.35 12.61 -8.92
CA ASP A 33 -7.19 11.61 -7.86
C ASP A 33 -6.24 12.08 -6.76
N ASN A 34 -5.21 12.87 -7.11
CA ASN A 34 -4.28 13.45 -6.16
C ASN A 34 -3.81 14.85 -6.58
N ILE A 35 -3.72 15.78 -5.64
CA ILE A 35 -3.23 17.13 -5.91
C ILE A 35 -1.71 17.15 -5.65
N PRO A 36 -0.89 17.48 -6.66
CA PRO A 36 0.54 17.65 -6.48
C PRO A 36 0.86 18.75 -5.47
N ILE A 37 2.01 18.63 -4.79
CA ILE A 37 2.38 19.55 -3.69
C ILE A 37 2.45 21.01 -4.17
N TYR A 38 2.85 21.24 -5.42
CA TYR A 38 3.08 22.54 -6.02
C TYR A 38 1.82 23.24 -6.56
N ASP A 39 0.64 22.59 -6.55
CA ASP A 39 -0.60 23.19 -7.10
C ASP A 39 -1.78 23.19 -6.11
N LYS A 40 -1.45 23.20 -4.80
CA LYS A 40 -2.44 23.24 -3.71
C LYS A 40 -3.32 24.49 -3.73
N ASP A 41 -2.85 25.58 -4.33
CA ASP A 41 -3.56 26.87 -4.38
C ASP A 41 -4.44 27.02 -5.63
N ASN A 42 -4.53 25.99 -6.47
CA ASN A 42 -5.35 26.02 -7.68
C ASN A 42 -6.83 25.72 -7.36
N GLN A 43 -7.63 26.77 -7.19
CA GLN A 43 -9.07 26.66 -6.90
C GLN A 43 -9.91 25.93 -7.96
N PHE A 44 -9.35 25.69 -9.15
CA PHE A 44 -10.01 24.98 -10.25
C PHE A 44 -9.71 23.49 -10.25
N VAL A 45 -8.93 22.99 -9.29
CA VAL A 45 -8.58 21.58 -9.16
C VAL A 45 -9.29 20.99 -7.96
N LEU A 46 -10.18 20.04 -8.20
CA LEU A 46 -10.91 19.32 -7.17
C LEU A 46 -10.33 17.90 -7.03
N LYS A 47 -9.88 17.57 -5.83
CA LYS A 47 -9.51 16.20 -5.49
C LYS A 47 -10.75 15.33 -5.35
N ILE A 48 -10.86 14.31 -6.19
CA ILE A 48 -11.83 13.23 -6.06
C ILE A 48 -11.13 12.02 -5.47
N GLY A 49 -11.63 11.54 -4.34
CA GLY A 49 -11.12 10.36 -3.68
C GLY A 49 -11.08 10.53 -2.17
N PRO A 50 -10.86 9.43 -1.43
CA PRO A 50 -10.73 9.49 0.01
C PRO A 50 -9.56 10.41 0.42
N LYS A 51 -9.76 11.21 1.47
CA LYS A 51 -8.65 11.94 2.09
C LYS A 51 -7.55 10.96 2.49
N ALA A 52 -6.30 11.42 2.40
CA ALA A 52 -5.15 10.62 2.79
C ALA A 52 -5.35 10.01 4.19
N GLY A 53 -5.07 8.72 4.33
CA GLY A 53 -5.20 7.99 5.59
C GLY A 53 -6.63 7.59 6.00
N ILE A 54 -7.69 7.93 5.26
CA ILE A 54 -9.04 7.37 5.53
C ILE A 54 -9.02 5.86 5.32
N LEU A 55 -8.44 5.39 4.21
CA LEU A 55 -8.31 3.95 3.92
C LEU A 55 -7.57 3.23 5.04
N SER A 56 -6.47 3.81 5.51
CA SER A 56 -5.66 3.22 6.57
C SER A 56 -6.38 3.20 7.92
N ARG A 57 -7.21 4.21 8.23
CA ARG A 57 -8.09 4.18 9.41
C ARG A 57 -9.16 3.09 9.29
N ALA A 58 -9.75 2.90 8.11
CA ALA A 58 -10.69 1.83 7.86
C ALA A 58 -10.02 0.45 8.03
N LEU A 59 -8.79 0.27 7.51
CA LEU A 59 -8.00 -0.93 7.74
C LEU A 59 -7.73 -1.17 9.23
N VAL A 60 -7.35 -0.13 9.98
CA VAL A 60 -7.17 -0.21 11.44
C VAL A 60 -8.44 -0.69 12.14
N GLN A 61 -9.59 -0.11 11.81
CA GLN A 61 -10.87 -0.53 12.39
C GLN A 61 -11.23 -1.98 12.02
N LEU A 62 -10.95 -2.39 10.79
CA LEU A 62 -11.18 -3.75 10.33
C LEU A 62 -10.30 -4.76 11.07
N ILE A 63 -8.99 -4.47 11.19
CA ILE A 63 -8.01 -5.29 11.93
C ILE A 63 -8.43 -5.45 13.40
N LEU A 64 -8.89 -4.37 14.04
CA LEU A 64 -9.39 -4.41 15.42
C LEU A 64 -10.67 -5.26 15.54
N LYS A 65 -11.61 -5.13 14.60
CA LYS A 65 -12.84 -5.95 14.59
C LYS A 65 -12.57 -7.44 14.36
N MET A 66 -11.55 -7.77 13.59
CA MET A 66 -11.12 -9.16 13.36
C MET A 66 -10.26 -9.71 14.52
N MET A 67 -9.95 -8.89 15.52
CA MET A 67 -9.10 -9.27 16.67
C MET A 67 -7.72 -9.81 16.26
N TRP A 68 -7.12 -9.21 15.23
CA TRP A 68 -5.78 -9.60 14.80
C TRP A 68 -4.72 -9.10 15.79
N ASN A 69 -4.14 -10.03 16.56
CA ASN A 69 -3.09 -9.72 17.54
C ASN A 69 -1.67 -9.73 16.94
N SER A 70 -1.48 -10.39 15.79
CA SER A 70 -0.21 -10.46 15.07
C SER A 70 -0.43 -10.52 13.56
N PHE A 71 0.26 -9.68 12.78
CA PHE A 71 0.16 -9.70 11.31
C PHE A 71 1.37 -9.07 10.60
N THR A 72 1.53 -9.36 9.31
CA THR A 72 2.55 -8.73 8.46
C THR A 72 1.91 -7.72 7.53
N ILE A 73 2.46 -6.52 7.43
CA ILE A 73 2.10 -5.52 6.43
C ILE A 73 3.16 -5.54 5.35
N VAL A 74 2.72 -5.65 4.11
CA VAL A 74 3.55 -5.84 2.94
C VAL A 74 3.27 -4.69 1.99
N TYR A 75 4.30 -3.98 1.53
CA TYR A 75 4.13 -2.84 0.64
C TYR A 75 5.11 -2.89 -0.54
N LYS A 76 4.68 -2.43 -1.72
CA LYS A 76 5.51 -2.44 -2.94
C LYS A 76 6.45 -1.23 -3.01
N HIS A 77 5.91 -0.01 -2.89
CA HIS A 77 6.69 1.22 -3.05
C HIS A 77 7.00 1.89 -1.71
N PRO A 78 8.22 2.43 -1.52
CA PRO A 78 8.54 3.19 -0.30
C PRO A 78 7.59 4.36 -0.04
N ASP A 79 7.10 5.00 -1.10
CA ASP A 79 6.18 6.15 -1.02
C ASP A 79 4.82 5.78 -0.41
N ASP A 80 4.43 4.50 -0.51
CA ASP A 80 3.17 4.00 0.05
C ASP A 80 3.18 3.98 1.58
N LEU A 81 4.37 4.04 2.20
CA LEU A 81 4.53 4.04 3.65
C LEU A 81 3.83 5.24 4.30
N ALA A 82 3.83 6.40 3.62
CA ALA A 82 3.13 7.60 4.09
C ALA A 82 1.62 7.36 4.24
N ASN A 83 1.03 6.56 3.34
CA ASN A 83 -0.38 6.19 3.42
C ASN A 83 -0.63 5.26 4.61
N LEU A 84 0.31 4.38 4.94
CA LEU A 84 0.18 3.39 6.02
C LEU A 84 0.43 3.97 7.44
N LEU A 85 0.81 5.25 7.56
CA LEU A 85 1.09 5.91 8.84
C LEU A 85 0.02 5.72 9.92
N PRO A 86 -1.30 5.78 9.63
CA PRO A 86 -2.33 5.56 10.65
C PRO A 86 -2.31 4.16 11.29
N ILE A 87 -1.74 3.16 10.62
CA ILE A 87 -1.66 1.78 11.13
C ILE A 87 -0.69 1.69 12.32
N PHE A 88 0.34 2.53 12.38
CA PHE A 88 1.23 2.61 13.54
C PHE A 88 0.52 3.05 14.83
N GLY A 89 -0.66 3.65 14.73
CA GLY A 89 -1.53 3.91 15.88
C GLY A 89 -1.95 2.64 16.62
N LEU A 90 -1.99 1.47 15.94
CA LEU A 90 -2.34 0.19 16.56
C LEU A 90 -1.37 -0.26 17.64
N TRP A 91 -0.09 0.13 17.56
CA TRP A 91 0.91 -0.21 18.59
C TRP A 91 0.53 0.36 19.97
N ARG A 92 -0.27 1.42 19.98
CA ARG A 92 -0.69 2.16 21.17
C ARG A 92 -2.15 1.92 21.53
N SER A 93 -2.80 0.88 20.99
CA SER A 93 -4.22 0.63 21.25
C SER A 93 -4.54 0.68 22.75
N ALA A 94 -5.49 1.55 23.10
CA ALA A 94 -5.93 1.82 24.46
C ALA A 94 -6.57 0.60 25.18
N SER A 95 -6.75 -0.52 24.47
CA SER A 95 -7.38 -1.75 24.99
C SER A 95 -6.43 -2.67 25.79
N GLY A 96 -5.16 -2.30 25.98
CA GLY A 96 -4.19 -3.12 26.71
C GLY A 96 -3.68 -4.37 25.97
N SER A 97 -4.26 -4.70 24.80
CA SER A 97 -3.80 -5.80 23.95
C SER A 97 -2.67 -5.33 23.04
N ARG A 98 -1.50 -5.98 23.15
CA ARG A 98 -0.32 -5.66 22.35
C ARG A 98 -0.46 -6.23 20.95
N VAL A 99 -0.98 -5.42 20.02
CA VAL A 99 -0.95 -5.76 18.59
C VAL A 99 0.50 -5.72 18.12
N THR A 100 0.98 -6.84 17.57
CA THR A 100 2.32 -6.95 16.99
C THR A 100 2.22 -6.96 15.47
N PHE A 101 3.04 -6.16 14.79
CA PHE A 101 3.14 -6.28 13.35
C PHE A 101 4.54 -6.03 12.83
N ARG A 102 4.80 -6.52 11.62
CA ARG A 102 6.02 -6.25 10.86
C ARG A 102 5.67 -5.56 9.56
N LEU A 103 6.39 -4.48 9.22
CA LEU A 103 6.36 -3.90 7.88
C LEU A 103 7.50 -4.51 7.06
N ILE A 104 7.17 -5.00 5.88
CA ILE A 104 8.14 -5.57 4.96
C ILE A 104 7.89 -5.02 3.57
N GLN A 105 8.92 -4.45 2.96
CA GLN A 105 8.87 -4.09 1.55
C GLN A 105 8.98 -5.35 0.70
N LEU A 106 8.14 -5.45 -0.33
CA LEU A 106 8.24 -6.55 -1.29
C LEU A 106 9.59 -6.51 -2.01
N PRO A 107 10.21 -7.68 -2.27
CA PRO A 107 11.40 -7.74 -3.07
C PRO A 107 11.10 -7.29 -4.51
N ILE A 108 11.97 -6.44 -5.06
CA ILE A 108 11.87 -5.98 -6.45
C ILE A 108 11.91 -7.21 -7.39
N GLU A 109 10.99 -7.25 -8.35
CA GLU A 109 10.65 -8.37 -9.25
C GLU A 109 11.76 -8.71 -10.25
N THR A 110 12.88 -9.23 -9.77
CA THR A 110 13.95 -9.74 -10.66
C THR A 110 14.00 -11.25 -10.74
N ASN A 111 13.22 -11.99 -9.91
CA ASN A 111 13.23 -13.45 -9.86
C ASN A 111 11.89 -14.05 -9.40
N ALA A 112 11.40 -15.06 -10.13
CA ALA A 112 10.09 -15.69 -9.91
C ALA A 112 9.90 -16.34 -8.52
N ASN A 113 10.97 -16.82 -7.89
CA ASN A 113 10.91 -17.58 -6.61
C ASN A 113 11.04 -16.72 -5.34
N ARG A 114 11.17 -15.39 -5.43
CA ARG A 114 11.40 -14.58 -4.22
C ARG A 114 10.18 -14.47 -3.30
N TYR A 115 8.95 -14.48 -3.83
CA TYR A 115 7.76 -14.43 -2.97
C TYR A 115 7.64 -15.70 -2.12
N LEU A 116 8.04 -16.87 -2.63
CA LEU A 116 8.08 -18.13 -1.88
C LEU A 116 9.03 -18.05 -0.67
N ASN A 117 10.24 -17.51 -0.88
CA ASN A 117 11.19 -17.32 0.22
C ASN A 117 10.69 -16.31 1.26
N PHE A 118 10.08 -15.21 0.79
CA PHE A 118 9.44 -14.24 1.66
C PHE A 118 8.29 -14.86 2.48
N LEU A 119 7.41 -15.63 1.84
CA LEU A 119 6.30 -16.30 2.50
C LEU A 119 6.78 -17.36 3.49
N ASN A 120 7.83 -18.11 3.16
CA ASN A 120 8.50 -19.01 4.09
C ASN A 120 9.06 -18.25 5.31
N TYR A 121 9.68 -17.09 5.11
CA TYR A 121 10.13 -16.25 6.22
C TYR A 121 8.96 -15.80 7.11
N VAL A 122 7.85 -15.36 6.52
CA VAL A 122 6.64 -14.96 7.27
C VAL A 122 6.07 -16.15 8.06
N ARG A 123 6.02 -17.34 7.46
CA ARG A 123 5.47 -18.55 8.08
C ARG A 123 6.35 -19.08 9.20
N GLU A 124 7.65 -19.26 8.94
CA GLU A 124 8.56 -19.94 9.86
C GLU A 124 9.12 -19.02 10.93
N GLN A 125 9.53 -17.80 10.54
CA GLN A 125 10.24 -16.87 11.43
C GLN A 125 9.27 -15.94 12.16
N LEU A 126 8.33 -15.34 11.45
CA LEU A 126 7.36 -14.43 12.07
C LEU A 126 6.16 -15.18 12.67
N ARG A 127 5.84 -16.36 12.15
CA ARG A 127 4.67 -17.16 12.54
C ARG A 127 3.36 -16.37 12.47
N HIS A 128 3.29 -15.40 11.57
CA HIS A 128 2.10 -14.60 11.34
C HIS A 128 1.16 -15.35 10.41
N THR A 129 -0.10 -15.49 10.80
CA THR A 129 -1.16 -16.09 9.97
C THR A 129 -1.91 -15.06 9.13
N ASN A 130 -1.77 -13.78 9.48
CA ASN A 130 -2.53 -12.69 8.90
C ASN A 130 -1.60 -11.74 8.15
N MET A 131 -2.03 -11.26 6.97
CA MET A 131 -1.23 -10.38 6.12
C MET A 131 -2.07 -9.25 5.53
N VAL A 132 -1.53 -8.03 5.55
CA VAL A 132 -2.03 -6.89 4.79
C VAL A 132 -1.11 -6.67 3.60
N ILE A 133 -1.64 -6.74 2.38
CA ILE A 133 -0.88 -6.54 1.13
C ILE A 133 -1.28 -5.18 0.56
N HIS A 134 -0.33 -4.26 0.45
CA HIS A 134 -0.51 -2.92 -0.11
C HIS A 134 0.27 -2.78 -1.43
N THR A 135 -0.43 -2.84 -2.55
CA THR A 135 0.15 -2.79 -3.89
C THR A 135 -0.87 -2.29 -4.89
N ASP A 136 -0.47 -1.50 -5.88
CA ASP A 136 -1.33 -1.10 -7.00
C ASP A 136 -1.38 -2.13 -8.14
N ASP A 137 -0.53 -3.16 -8.07
CA ASP A 137 -0.42 -4.20 -9.09
C ASP A 137 -1.12 -5.51 -8.70
N LEU A 138 -2.17 -5.86 -9.46
CA LEU A 138 -2.92 -7.10 -9.30
C LEU A 138 -2.07 -8.34 -9.63
N GLY A 139 -1.09 -8.22 -10.55
CA GLY A 139 -0.17 -9.30 -10.89
C GLY A 139 0.71 -9.71 -9.70
N THR A 140 1.17 -8.72 -8.92
CA THR A 140 1.85 -8.94 -7.63
C THR A 140 0.95 -9.72 -6.66
N VAL A 141 -0.32 -9.30 -6.48
CA VAL A 141 -1.26 -9.99 -5.59
C VAL A 141 -1.48 -11.44 -6.01
N HIS A 142 -1.77 -11.66 -7.30
CA HIS A 142 -1.96 -12.99 -7.87
C HIS A 142 -0.74 -13.88 -7.66
N SER A 143 0.47 -13.33 -7.87
CA SER A 143 1.73 -14.05 -7.68
C SER A 143 1.96 -14.44 -6.22
N ILE A 144 1.70 -13.54 -5.28
CA ILE A 144 1.81 -13.81 -3.84
C ILE A 144 0.82 -14.90 -3.44
N LEU A 145 -0.45 -14.79 -3.82
CA LEU A 145 -1.48 -15.75 -3.42
C LEU A 145 -1.25 -17.13 -4.07
N THR A 146 -0.81 -17.17 -5.33
CA THR A 146 -0.44 -18.43 -6.01
C THR A 146 0.71 -19.14 -5.29
N GLN A 147 1.73 -18.40 -4.86
CA GLN A 147 2.86 -18.98 -4.13
C GLN A 147 2.49 -19.32 -2.67
N ALA A 148 1.60 -18.54 -2.04
CA ALA A 148 1.07 -18.83 -0.71
C ALA A 148 0.26 -20.13 -0.68
N SER A 149 -0.52 -20.40 -1.73
CA SER A 149 -1.27 -21.66 -1.88
C SER A 149 -0.34 -22.87 -1.87
N ARG A 150 0.81 -22.79 -2.55
CA ARG A 150 1.84 -23.86 -2.53
C ARG A 150 2.46 -24.11 -1.16
N LEU A 151 2.32 -23.16 -0.22
CA LEU A 151 2.85 -23.25 1.14
C LEU A 151 1.76 -23.50 2.19
N ASN A 152 0.53 -23.86 1.76
CA ASN A 152 -0.67 -24.01 2.60
C ASN A 152 -1.01 -22.75 3.42
N MET A 153 -0.57 -21.59 2.94
CA MET A 153 -0.85 -20.30 3.57
C MET A 153 -2.19 -19.70 3.11
N THR A 154 -3.00 -20.44 2.35
CA THR A 154 -4.36 -20.02 1.92
C THR A 154 -5.47 -20.82 2.61
N GLU A 155 -5.11 -21.68 3.56
CA GLU A 155 -6.07 -22.41 4.40
C GLU A 155 -6.83 -21.46 5.35
N SER A 156 -7.93 -21.94 5.94
CA SER A 156 -8.86 -21.16 6.77
C SER A 156 -8.23 -20.39 7.94
N ARG A 157 -7.08 -20.85 8.45
CA ARG A 157 -6.34 -20.18 9.53
C ARG A 157 -5.63 -18.90 9.08
N HIS A 158 -5.43 -18.70 7.78
CA HIS A 158 -4.73 -17.55 7.23
C HIS A 158 -5.72 -16.52 6.71
N SER A 159 -5.44 -15.24 6.94
CA SER A 159 -6.31 -14.16 6.46
C SER A 159 -5.51 -13.09 5.75
N TYR A 160 -6.03 -12.62 4.61
CA TYR A 160 -5.40 -11.62 3.77
C TYR A 160 -6.31 -10.39 3.65
N LEU A 161 -5.75 -9.21 3.92
CA LEU A 161 -6.37 -7.95 3.55
C LEU A 161 -5.59 -7.34 2.40
N ILE A 162 -6.28 -7.01 1.32
CA ILE A 162 -5.69 -6.33 0.18
C ILE A 162 -6.08 -4.86 0.29
N SER A 163 -5.07 -4.00 0.38
CA SER A 163 -5.20 -2.55 0.41
C SER A 163 -4.64 -1.99 -0.88
N ASN A 164 -5.31 -0.96 -1.42
CA ASN A 164 -5.01 -0.40 -2.72
C ASN A 164 -5.34 -1.40 -3.82
N MET A 165 -6.52 -1.28 -4.42
CA MET A 165 -6.78 -1.81 -5.75
C MET A 165 -7.23 -0.58 -6.52
N VAL A 166 -6.52 -0.23 -7.58
CA VAL A 166 -7.03 0.72 -8.56
C VAL A 166 -8.29 0.04 -9.12
N ILE A 167 -9.45 0.43 -8.62
CA ILE A 167 -10.72 0.03 -9.21
C ILE A 167 -10.80 0.89 -10.48
N ILE A 168 -10.39 0.29 -11.59
CA ILE A 168 -10.65 0.80 -12.94
C ILE A 168 -12.15 0.64 -13.21
#